data_AF-A0AA39UN23-F1
#
_entry.id   AF-A0AA39UN23-F1
#
_cell.length_a   1.000
_cell.length_b   1.000
_cell.length_c   1.000
_cell.angle_alpha   90.00
_cell.angle_beta   90.00
_cell.angle_gamma   90.00
#
_symmetry.space_group_name_H-M   'P 1'
#
loop_
_entity.id
_entity.type
_entity.pdbx_description
1 polymer ?
#
loop_
_entity_poly.entity_id
_entity_poly.type
_entity_poly.pdbx_seq_one_letter_code
_entity_poly.pdbx_strand_id
1 'polypeptide(L)' 'MNVFQAGIRVSFFDGSGQLLTGVVQSTSRLSDGSQLVLVKRDGGGTITLPAASIFPINA' A
#
# COMPACT_ATOMS: atom_id res chain seq x y z
N MET A 1 3.44 15.61 2.98
CA MET A 1 4.57 14.69 2.68
C MET A 1 3.98 13.38 2.20
N ASN A 2 4.39 12.84 1.05
CA ASN A 2 3.83 11.58 0.53
C ASN A 2 4.62 10.41 1.13
N VAL A 3 4.04 9.73 2.12
CA VAL A 3 4.71 8.69 2.92
C VAL A 3 4.89 7.38 2.12
N PHE A 4 4.09 7.19 1.07
CA PHE A 4 4.10 5.99 0.24
C PHE A 4 4.90 6.23 -1.04
N GLN A 5 6.23 6.21 -0.93
CA GLN A 5 7.13 6.22 -2.09
C GLN A 5 7.38 4.79 -2.58
N ALA A 6 7.68 4.64 -3.87
CA ALA A 6 8.09 3.35 -4.42
C ALA A 6 9.32 2.81 -3.66
N GLY A 7 9.31 1.52 -3.32
CA GLY A 7 10.36 0.88 -2.53
C GLY A 7 10.11 0.86 -1.01
N ILE A 8 9.13 1.60 -0.50
CA ILE A 8 8.78 1.56 0.92
C ILE A 8 8.08 0.25 1.28
N ARG A 9 8.52 -0.37 2.39
CA ARG A 9 7.86 -1.53 2.99
C ARG A 9 6.63 -1.11 3.78
N VAL A 10 5.54 -1.82 3.54
CA VAL A 10 4.24 -1.53 4.13
C VAL A 10 3.54 -2.81 4.60
N SER A 11 2.65 -2.65 5.58
CA SER A 11 1.70 -3.67 6.01
C SER A 11 0.27 -3.19 5.79
N PHE A 12 -0.64 -4.15 5.58
CA PHE A 12 -2.07 -3.89 5.37
C PHE A 12 -2.86 -5.17 5.69
N PHE A 13 -4.16 -5.02 5.96
CA PHE A 13 -5.05 -6.16 6.15
C PHE A 13 -5.73 -6.53 4.84
N ASP A 14 -5.87 -7.83 4.57
CA ASP A 14 -6.70 -8.31 3.47
C ASP A 14 -8.19 -8.42 3.86
N GLY A 15 -9.03 -8.83 2.92
CA GLY A 15 -10.47 -9.00 3.16
C GLY A 15 -10.83 -10.09 4.17
N SER A 16 -9.88 -10.95 4.56
CA SER A 16 -10.05 -11.97 5.60
C SER A 16 -9.59 -11.51 6.98
N GLY A 17 -9.04 -10.29 7.08
CA GLY A 17 -8.43 -9.77 8.31
C GLY A 17 -7.01 -10.26 8.55
N GLN A 18 -6.38 -10.91 7.57
CA GLN A 18 -4.97 -11.33 7.67
C GLN A 18 -4.06 -10.12 7.45
N LEU A 19 -3.08 -9.95 8.35
CA LEU A 19 -2.01 -8.96 8.16
C LEU A 19 -1.03 -9.46 7.09
N LEU A 20 -0.91 -8.69 6.01
CA LEU A 20 0.02 -8.94 4.91
C LEU A 20 1.06 -7.84 4.82
N THR A 21 2.19 -8.16 4.18
CA THR A 21 3.29 -7.21 3.93
C THR A 21 3.64 -7.15 2.45
N GLY A 22 4.24 -6.04 2.05
CA GLY A 22 4.74 -5.86 0.70
C GLY A 22 5.53 -4.58 0.52
N VAL A 23 5.81 -4.26 -0.74
CA VAL A 23 6.57 -3.09 -1.15
C VAL A 23 5.73 -2.23 -2.08
N VAL A 24 5.68 -0.93 -1.81
CA VAL A 24 5.02 0.04 -2.68
C VAL A 24 5.71 0.04 -4.05
N GLN A 25 4.94 -0.13 -5.13
CA GLN A 25 5.41 0.02 -6.50
C GLN A 25 5.12 1.41 -7.05
N SER A 26 3.93 1.94 -6.79
CA SER A 26 3.53 3.25 -7.26
C SER A 26 2.36 3.79 -6.43
N THR A 27 2.08 5.08 -6.62
CA THR A 27 0.89 5.72 -6.08
C THR A 27 0.18 6.52 -7.15
N SER A 28 -1.15 6.51 -7.10
CA SER A 28 -2.00 7.32 -7.98
C SER A 28 -2.94 8.17 -7.13
N ARG A 29 -3.28 9.35 -7.62
CA ARG A 29 -4.32 10.20 -7.02
C ARG A 29 -5.53 10.24 -7.94
N LEU A 30 -6.68 10.00 -7.36
CA LEU A 30 -7.97 10.16 -8.01
C LEU A 30 -8.38 11.64 -7.98
N SER A 31 -9.35 12.01 -8.82
CA SER A 31 -9.86 13.38 -8.94
C SER A 31 -10.56 13.88 -7.67
N ASP A 32 -11.03 12.98 -6.81
CA ASP A 32 -11.64 13.26 -5.51
C ASP A 32 -10.60 13.51 -4.40
N GLY A 33 -9.30 13.41 -4.72
CA GLY A 33 -8.20 13.56 -3.75
C GLY A 33 -7.79 12.26 -3.05
N SER A 34 -8.49 11.15 -3.28
CA SER A 34 -8.14 9.84 -2.75
C SER A 34 -6.82 9.36 -3.34
N GLN A 35 -5.93 8.87 -2.47
CA GLN A 35 -4.66 8.29 -2.89
C GLN A 35 -4.74 6.77 -2.86
N LEU A 36 -4.45 6.15 -4.01
CA LEU A 36 -4.31 4.70 -4.16
C LEU A 36 -2.83 4.34 -4.20
N VAL A 37 -2.51 3.19 -3.63
CA VAL A 37 -1.14 2.67 -3.56
C VAL A 37 -1.16 1.27 -4.15
N LEU A 38 -0.31 1.04 -5.15
CA LEU A 38 -0.05 -0.28 -5.70
C LEU A 38 1.06 -0.92 -4.88
N VAL A 39 0.79 -2.08 -4.29
CA VAL A 39 1.72 -2.83 -3.45
C VAL A 39 2.02 -4.17 -4.10
N LYS A 40 3.29 -4.50 -4.28
CA LYS A 40 3.75 -5.87 -4.59
C LYS A 40 3.83 -6.63 -3.27
N ARG A 41 3.00 -7.67 -3.11
CA ARG A 41 2.95 -8.45 -1.88
C ARG A 41 4.16 -9.37 -1.79
N ASP A 42 4.62 -9.63 -0.56
CA ASP A 42 5.72 -10.56 -0.32
C ASP A 42 5.35 -11.99 -0.73
N GLY A 43 4.08 -12.38 -0.56
CA GLY A 43 3.52 -13.65 -1.05
C GLY A 43 3.23 -13.71 -2.56
N GLY A 44 3.56 -12.64 -3.29
CA GLY A 44 3.36 -12.56 -4.74
C GLY A 44 2.08 -11.85 -5.19
N GLY A 45 2.09 -11.46 -6.47
CA GLY A 45 1.06 -10.61 -7.05
C GLY A 45 1.09 -9.17 -6.54
N THR A 46 0.15 -8.38 -7.06
CA THR A 46 0.00 -6.96 -6.71
C THR A 46 -1.40 -6.69 -6.21
N ILE A 47 -1.54 -5.74 -5.30
CA ILE A 47 -2.83 -5.27 -4.80
C ILE A 47 -2.85 -3.75 -4.77
N THR A 48 -3.99 -3.17 -5.12
CA THR A 48 -4.22 -1.72 -5.02
C THR A 48 -5.12 -1.46 -3.83
N LEU A 49 -4.68 -0.60 -2.92
CA LEU A 49 -5.42 -0.26 -1.71
C LEU A 49 -5.41 1.26 -1.51
N PRO A 50 -6.44 1.83 -0.85
CA PRO A 50 -6.40 3.21 -0.39
C PRO A 50 -5.23 3.41 0.56
N ALA A 51 -4.54 4.55 0.46
CA ALA A 51 -3.43 4.90 1.34
C ALA A 51 -3.82 4.88 2.83
N ALA A 52 -5.10 5.14 3.14
CA ALA A 52 -5.64 5.09 4.49
C ALA A 52 -5.68 3.67 5.11
N SER A 53 -5.55 2.62 4.31
CA SER A 53 -5.58 1.21 4.75
C SER A 53 -4.18 0.58 4.83
N ILE A 54 -3.13 1.38 4.67
CA ILE A 54 -1.74 0.94 4.56
C ILE A 54 -0.90 1.60 5.64
N PHE A 55 -0.02 0.82 6.25
CA PHE A 55 0.85 1.28 7.34
C PHE A 55 2.32 1.09 6.93
N PRO A 56 3.17 2.13 7.00
CA PRO A 56 4.61 1.98 6.79
C PRO A 56 5.21 1.11 7.89
N ILE A 57 6.07 0.15 7.53
CA ILE A 57 6.76 -0.72 8.50
C ILE A 57 8.03 -0.04 9.05
N ASN A 58 8.52 1.00 8.38
CA ASN A 58 9.64 1.81 8.83
C ASN A 58 9.20 3.28 8.84
N ALA A 59 8.73 3.78 9.98
CA ALA A 59 8.57 5.20 10.25
C ALA A 59 9.33 5.53 11.53
#